data_AF-A0A7X8RMC9-F1
#
_entry.id   AF-A0A7X8RMC9-F1
#
_cell.length_a   1.000
_cell.length_b   1.000
_cell.length_c   1.000
_cell.angle_alpha   90.00
_cell.angle_beta   90.00
_cell.angle_gamma   90.00
#
_symmetry.space_group_name_H-M   'P 1'
#
loop_
_entity.id
_entity.type
_entity.pdbx_description
1 polymer ?
#
loop_
_entity_poly.entity_id
_entity_poly.type
_entity_poly.pdbx_seq_one_letter_code
_entity_poly.pdbx_strand_id
1 'polypeptide(L)'
;MEMDVYDMDSYTMSLSNLFTLKLFHDYGVNVSNFDNPMVHINGYQEGNSLDIFVQGISSVFQGVETYDFNENKSEEFQQKYGVSSMELVIIISNPLLKNAIEQDERKVIGIINDCWIEFHDESVCMSLLPSKEGISICVEYVHTFHEITEALLELHKVSIDINKCLEVLQHEVGSDNRLDKVA
;
A
#
# COMPACT_ATOMS: atom_id res chain seq x y z
N MET A 1 0.57 17.10 34.08
CA MET A 1 -0.49 16.09 34.18
C MET A 1 -0.08 15.03 33.18
N GLU A 2 0.28 13.85 33.67
CA GLU A 2 0.71 12.73 32.82
C GLU A 2 -0.55 12.14 32.20
N MET A 3 -0.53 11.92 30.89
CA MET A 3 -1.64 11.32 30.15
C MET A 3 -1.62 9.81 30.42
N ASP A 4 -2.80 9.21 30.65
CA ASP A 4 -2.88 7.76 30.80
C ASP A 4 -2.48 7.06 29.49
N VAL A 5 -1.99 5.83 29.56
CA VAL A 5 -1.51 5.07 28.40
C VAL A 5 -2.62 4.91 27.36
N TYR A 6 -3.85 4.65 27.80
CA TYR A 6 -5.00 4.53 26.90
C TYR A 6 -5.38 5.86 26.23
N ASP A 7 -5.24 6.98 26.93
CA ASP A 7 -5.45 8.32 26.38
C ASP A 7 -4.38 8.62 25.31
N MET A 8 -3.13 8.22 25.58
CA MET A 8 -2.01 8.38 24.67
C MET A 8 -2.16 7.54 23.39
N ASP A 9 -2.59 6.29 23.52
CA ASP A 9 -2.81 5.41 22.36
C ASP A 9 -3.97 5.93 21.50
N SER A 10 -5.10 6.28 22.13
CA SER A 10 -6.27 6.85 21.45
C SER A 10 -5.93 8.14 20.71
N TYR A 11 -5.11 9.00 21.31
CA TYR A 11 -4.61 10.23 20.67
C TYR A 11 -3.70 9.93 19.48
N THR A 12 -2.75 9.02 19.64
CA THR A 12 -1.78 8.65 18.60
C THR A 12 -2.46 8.01 17.40
N MET A 13 -3.42 7.10 17.62
CA MET A 13 -4.22 6.51 16.55
C MET A 13 -5.06 7.57 15.82
N SER A 14 -5.68 8.50 16.56
CA SER A 14 -6.47 9.58 15.94
C SER A 14 -5.60 10.48 15.06
N LEU A 15 -4.40 10.83 15.51
CA LEU A 15 -3.44 11.59 14.69
C LEU A 15 -3.02 10.83 13.44
N SER A 16 -2.68 9.54 13.59
CA SER A 16 -2.33 8.67 12.48
C SER A 16 -3.46 8.62 11.44
N ASN A 17 -4.71 8.46 11.86
CA ASN A 17 -5.87 8.47 10.96
C ASN A 17 -6.03 9.80 10.23
N LEU A 18 -5.83 10.93 10.91
CA LEU A 18 -5.86 12.25 10.28
C LEU A 18 -4.74 12.43 9.25
N PHE A 19 -3.52 11.94 9.52
CA PHE A 19 -2.42 11.97 8.56
C PHE A 19 -2.71 11.09 7.34
N THR A 20 -3.22 9.87 7.55
CA THR A 20 -3.66 8.96 6.48
C THR A 20 -4.70 9.63 5.58
N LEU A 21 -5.74 10.23 6.15
CA LEU A 21 -6.77 10.95 5.38
C LEU A 21 -6.18 12.12 4.59
N LYS A 22 -5.27 12.88 5.20
CA LYS A 22 -4.59 14.00 4.53
C LYS A 22 -3.78 13.50 3.33
N LEU A 23 -3.01 12.41 3.47
CA LEU A 23 -2.23 11.84 2.38
C LEU A 23 -3.13 11.44 1.20
N PHE A 24 -4.24 10.76 1.46
CA PHE A 24 -5.21 10.42 0.41
C PHE A 24 -5.86 11.66 -0.23
N HIS A 25 -6.26 12.63 0.58
CA HIS A 25 -6.81 13.89 0.09
C HIS A 25 -5.84 14.62 -0.85
N ASP A 26 -4.57 14.73 -0.44
CA ASP A 26 -3.52 15.39 -1.23
C ASP A 26 -3.20 14.60 -2.51
N TYR A 27 -3.42 13.27 -2.49
CA TYR A 27 -3.36 12.42 -3.67
C TYR A 27 -4.57 12.58 -4.61
N GLY A 28 -5.60 13.33 -4.21
CA GLY A 28 -6.80 13.59 -4.99
C GLY A 28 -7.98 12.66 -4.70
N VAL A 29 -7.92 11.85 -3.64
CA VAL A 29 -9.04 11.01 -3.20
C VAL A 29 -10.08 11.88 -2.47
N ASN A 30 -11.36 11.68 -2.78
CA ASN A 30 -12.43 12.32 -2.02
C ASN A 30 -12.65 11.60 -0.67
N VAL A 31 -12.11 12.17 0.40
CA VAL A 31 -12.19 11.62 1.76
C VAL A 31 -13.45 12.03 2.54
N SER A 32 -14.40 12.77 1.95
CA SER A 32 -15.55 13.32 2.67
C SER A 32 -16.49 12.27 3.28
N ASN A 33 -16.44 11.04 2.77
CA ASN A 33 -17.33 9.95 3.13
C ASN A 33 -16.61 8.82 3.88
N PHE A 34 -15.34 9.05 4.27
CA PHE A 34 -14.56 8.05 5.01
C PHE A 34 -15.04 7.99 6.46
N ASP A 35 -14.71 6.89 7.13
CA ASP A 35 -15.08 6.69 8.53
C ASP A 35 -14.46 7.74 9.46
N ASN A 36 -15.04 7.86 10.66
CA ASN A 36 -14.62 8.85 11.64
C ASN A 36 -13.16 8.60 12.06
N PRO A 37 -12.24 9.57 11.85
CA PRO A 37 -10.82 9.38 12.19
C PRO A 37 -10.56 9.37 13.70
N MET A 38 -11.49 9.87 14.51
CA MET A 38 -11.30 9.98 15.96
C MET A 38 -11.52 8.64 16.65
N VAL A 39 -10.49 8.17 17.35
CA VAL A 39 -10.53 7.01 18.24
C VAL A 39 -10.79 7.52 19.66
N HIS A 40 -11.65 6.83 20.41
CA HIS A 40 -12.01 7.20 21.78
C HIS A 40 -11.55 6.12 22.77
N ILE A 41 -11.09 6.53 23.95
CA ILE A 41 -10.53 5.67 25.02
C ILE A 41 -11.41 4.48 25.40
N ASN A 42 -12.74 4.64 25.38
CA ASN A 42 -13.71 3.59 25.72
C ASN A 42 -14.20 2.78 24.51
N GLY A 43 -13.66 3.06 23.33
CA GLY A 43 -13.96 2.37 22.09
C GLY A 43 -12.65 1.98 21.43
N TYR A 44 -12.11 0.83 21.81
CA TYR A 44 -11.22 0.06 20.94
C TYR A 44 -12.01 -0.33 19.67
N GLN A 45 -12.27 0.64 18.81
CA GLN A 45 -12.76 0.43 17.45
C GLN A 45 -11.53 0.29 16.57
N GLU A 46 -10.82 -0.83 16.74
CA GLU A 46 -9.68 -1.22 15.90
C GLU A 46 -10.04 -1.21 14.40
N GLY A 47 -11.33 -1.32 14.07
CA GLY A 47 -11.85 -1.20 12.71
C GLY A 47 -11.58 0.14 12.04
N ASN A 48 -11.72 1.28 12.74
CA ASN A 48 -11.76 2.60 12.06
C ASN A 48 -10.46 2.94 11.33
N SER A 49 -9.31 2.60 11.91
CA SER A 49 -8.02 2.87 11.28
C SER A 49 -7.81 2.01 10.03
N LEU A 50 -8.16 0.72 10.12
CA LEU A 50 -8.06 -0.21 8.99
C LEU A 50 -9.06 0.17 7.89
N ASP A 51 -10.29 0.53 8.26
CA ASP A 51 -11.34 0.92 7.32
C ASP A 51 -10.96 2.17 6.54
N ILE A 52 -10.43 3.20 7.21
CA ILE A 52 -9.90 4.42 6.57
C ILE A 52 -8.78 4.05 5.59
N PHE A 53 -7.85 3.19 6.01
CA PHE A 53 -6.74 2.76 5.17
C PHE A 53 -7.24 2.00 3.93
N VAL A 54 -8.07 0.97 4.13
CA VAL A 54 -8.61 0.12 3.05
C VAL A 54 -9.46 0.92 2.08
N GLN A 55 -10.32 1.83 2.55
CA GLN A 55 -11.11 2.72 1.69
C GLN A 55 -10.22 3.64 0.85
N GLY A 56 -9.17 4.19 1.47
CA GLY A 56 -8.20 5.05 0.79
C GLY A 56 -7.42 4.31 -0.29
N ILE A 57 -6.79 3.18 0.04
CA ILE A 57 -6.04 2.40 -0.95
C ILE A 57 -6.96 1.83 -2.04
N SER A 58 -8.19 1.43 -1.72
CA SER A 58 -9.16 0.95 -2.73
C SER A 58 -9.64 2.05 -3.66
N SER A 59 -9.52 3.32 -3.25
CA SER A 59 -9.80 4.47 -4.10
C SER A 59 -8.65 4.78 -5.07
N VAL A 60 -7.43 4.33 -4.75
CA VAL A 60 -6.22 4.57 -5.55
C VAL A 60 -5.88 3.38 -6.44
N PHE A 61 -6.00 2.16 -5.90
CA PHE A 61 -5.58 0.93 -6.55
C PHE A 61 -6.76 0.04 -6.93
N GLN A 62 -6.59 -0.72 -8.02
CA GLN A 62 -7.49 -1.81 -8.38
C GLN A 62 -7.09 -3.10 -7.67
N GLY A 63 -8.07 -3.98 -7.45
CA GLY A 63 -7.84 -5.33 -6.95
C GLY A 63 -7.33 -5.39 -5.51
N VAL A 64 -7.84 -4.50 -4.65
CA VAL A 64 -7.56 -4.53 -3.21
C VAL A 64 -8.44 -5.57 -2.52
N GLU A 65 -7.82 -6.52 -1.83
CA GLU A 65 -8.50 -7.59 -1.08
C GLU A 65 -7.88 -7.74 0.30
N THR A 66 -8.69 -7.99 1.33
CA THR A 66 -8.26 -8.16 2.73
C THR A 66 -8.55 -9.59 3.18
N TYR A 67 -7.58 -10.23 3.82
CA TYR A 67 -7.67 -11.61 4.29
C TYR A 67 -7.21 -11.73 5.75
N ASP A 68 -7.99 -12.44 6.57
CA ASP A 68 -7.49 -12.99 7.82
C ASP A 68 -6.56 -14.16 7.50
N PHE A 69 -5.30 -14.06 7.87
CA PHE A 69 -4.33 -15.12 7.62
C PHE A 69 -4.69 -16.39 8.38
N ASN A 70 -5.35 -16.29 9.54
CA ASN A 70 -5.73 -17.45 10.32
C ASN A 70 -6.68 -18.38 9.56
N GLU A 71 -7.49 -17.81 8.67
CA GLU A 71 -8.40 -18.52 7.79
C GLU A 71 -7.73 -18.96 6.48
N ASN A 72 -6.62 -18.32 6.09
CA ASN A 72 -5.98 -18.46 4.77
C ASN A 72 -4.52 -19.00 4.84
N LYS A 73 -4.22 -19.92 5.77
CA LYS A 73 -2.87 -20.46 5.99
C LYS A 73 -2.35 -21.46 4.94
N SER A 74 -3.04 -21.66 3.81
CA SER A 74 -2.62 -22.70 2.85
C SER A 74 -1.24 -22.38 2.27
N GLU A 75 -0.43 -23.40 2.02
CA GLU A 75 0.90 -23.23 1.42
C GLU A 75 0.81 -22.54 0.05
N GLU A 76 -0.26 -22.81 -0.71
CA GLU A 76 -0.55 -22.16 -1.99
C GLU A 76 -0.76 -20.64 -1.82
N PHE A 77 -1.53 -20.22 -0.81
CA PHE A 77 -1.76 -18.80 -0.53
C PHE A 77 -0.44 -18.10 -0.15
N GLN A 78 0.33 -18.72 0.73
CA GLN A 78 1.63 -18.22 1.17
C GLN A 78 2.62 -18.07 0.00
N GLN A 79 2.73 -19.08 -0.85
CA GLN A 79 3.60 -19.05 -2.03
C GLN A 79 3.14 -18.02 -3.08
N LYS A 80 1.83 -17.84 -3.26
CA LYS A 80 1.28 -16.89 -4.23
C LYS A 80 1.58 -15.45 -3.84
N TYR A 81 1.44 -15.12 -2.56
CA TYR A 81 1.52 -13.74 -2.06
C TYR A 81 2.79 -13.41 -1.27
N GLY A 82 3.67 -14.39 -1.07
CA GLY A 82 4.96 -14.22 -0.38
C GLY A 82 4.82 -14.03 1.14
N VAL A 83 3.73 -14.48 1.74
CA VAL A 83 3.38 -14.22 3.15
C VAL A 83 3.58 -15.47 4.00
N SER A 84 4.07 -15.33 5.25
CA SER A 84 4.41 -16.48 6.09
C SER A 84 3.76 -16.51 7.48
N SER A 85 3.39 -15.39 8.11
CA SER A 85 2.92 -15.45 9.51
C SER A 85 2.23 -14.21 10.12
N MET A 86 1.55 -13.33 9.38
CA MET A 86 0.91 -12.13 9.99
C MET A 86 -0.59 -12.27 10.18
N GLU A 87 -1.23 -11.47 11.04
CA GLU A 87 -2.66 -11.60 11.37
C GLU A 87 -3.58 -11.19 10.21
N LEU A 88 -3.30 -10.05 9.59
CA LEU A 88 -4.05 -9.52 8.46
C LEU A 88 -3.15 -9.40 7.23
N VAL A 89 -3.67 -9.81 6.07
CA VAL A 89 -2.99 -9.66 4.78
C VAL A 89 -3.85 -8.84 3.83
N ILE A 90 -3.29 -7.78 3.28
CA ILE A 90 -3.93 -6.94 2.27
C ILE A 90 -3.19 -7.15 0.95
N ILE A 91 -3.91 -7.58 -0.08
CA ILE A 91 -3.38 -7.81 -1.42
C ILE A 91 -3.80 -6.66 -2.32
N ILE A 92 -2.86 -6.07 -3.04
CA ILE A 92 -3.10 -5.05 -4.05
C ILE A 92 -2.70 -5.63 -5.41
N SER A 93 -3.70 -6.15 -6.13
CA SER A 93 -3.54 -6.71 -7.48
C SER A 93 -3.68 -5.64 -8.56
N ASN A 94 -2.69 -4.75 -8.67
CA ASN A 94 -2.70 -3.62 -9.60
C ASN A 94 -1.80 -3.89 -10.83
N PRO A 95 -2.31 -3.80 -12.07
CA PRO A 95 -1.52 -4.04 -13.28
C PRO A 95 -0.30 -3.13 -13.44
N LEU A 96 -0.38 -1.86 -13.02
CA LEU A 96 0.75 -0.93 -13.10
C LEU A 96 1.88 -1.36 -12.17
N LEU A 97 1.55 -1.78 -10.94
CA LEU A 97 2.51 -2.28 -9.98
C LEU A 97 3.15 -3.58 -10.46
N LYS A 98 2.33 -4.51 -10.97
CA LYS A 98 2.80 -5.77 -11.55
C LYS A 98 3.79 -5.51 -12.68
N ASN A 99 3.44 -4.66 -13.64
CA ASN A 99 4.33 -4.29 -14.73
C ASN A 99 5.61 -3.63 -14.22
N ALA A 100 5.52 -2.73 -13.24
CA ALA A 100 6.71 -2.08 -12.68
C ALA A 100 7.67 -3.08 -12.02
N ILE A 101 7.13 -4.05 -11.27
CA ILE A 101 7.88 -5.14 -10.64
C ILE A 101 8.54 -6.03 -11.71
N GLU A 102 7.81 -6.42 -12.75
CA GLU A 102 8.34 -7.27 -13.83
C GLU A 102 9.49 -6.60 -14.60
N GLN A 103 9.53 -5.27 -14.64
CA GLN A 103 10.51 -4.50 -15.42
C GLN A 103 11.74 -4.11 -14.60
N ASP A 104 11.56 -3.68 -13.35
CA ASP A 104 12.65 -3.29 -12.47
C ASP A 104 12.32 -3.57 -10.99
N GLU A 105 12.24 -4.87 -10.66
CA GLU A 105 11.98 -5.36 -9.31
C GLU A 105 12.91 -4.74 -8.27
N ARG A 106 14.20 -4.55 -8.60
CA ARG A 106 15.19 -3.97 -7.67
C ARG A 106 14.87 -2.54 -7.31
N LYS A 107 14.43 -1.73 -8.27
CA LYS A 107 14.01 -0.35 -8.01
C LYS A 107 12.76 -0.32 -7.16
N VAL A 108 11.78 -1.18 -7.45
CA VAL A 108 10.54 -1.29 -6.65
C VAL A 108 10.84 -1.72 -5.22
N ILE A 109 11.64 -2.78 -5.04
CA ILE A 109 12.10 -3.23 -3.71
C ILE A 109 12.93 -2.14 -3.02
N GLY A 110 13.77 -1.41 -3.76
CA GLY A 110 14.54 -0.27 -3.25
C GLY A 110 13.63 0.80 -2.65
N ILE A 111 12.57 1.19 -3.35
CA ILE A 111 11.57 2.16 -2.85
C ILE A 111 10.85 1.61 -1.63
N ILE A 112 10.43 0.34 -1.66
CA ILE A 112 9.78 -0.31 -0.52
C ILE A 112 10.71 -0.25 0.70
N ASN A 113 11.98 -0.58 0.52
CA ASN A 113 12.98 -0.59 1.59
C ASN A 113 13.36 0.82 2.06
N ASP A 114 13.50 1.80 1.17
CA ASP A 114 13.84 3.17 1.54
C ASP A 114 12.72 3.79 2.37
N CYS A 115 11.46 3.58 1.96
CA CYS A 115 10.32 3.91 2.77
C CYS A 115 10.38 3.16 4.12
N TRP A 116 10.60 1.84 4.12
CA TRP A 116 10.66 1.05 5.36
C TRP A 116 11.80 1.43 6.32
N ILE A 117 12.98 1.77 5.81
CA ILE A 117 14.17 2.09 6.60
C ILE A 117 13.99 3.44 7.31
N GLU A 118 13.24 4.38 6.74
CA GLU A 118 12.86 5.62 7.41
C GLU A 118 11.87 5.40 8.57
N PHE A 119 11.11 4.30 8.55
CA PHE A 119 10.07 3.96 9.54
C PHE A 119 10.45 2.87 10.55
N HIS A 120 11.74 2.57 10.74
CA HIS A 120 12.21 1.63 11.79
C HIS A 120 12.07 2.23 13.21
N ASP A 121 10.84 2.58 13.59
CA ASP A 121 10.40 2.46 14.96
C ASP A 121 10.04 0.99 15.19
N GLU A 122 10.53 0.40 16.28
CA GLU A 122 10.27 -1.02 16.63
C GLU A 122 8.76 -1.30 16.82
N SER A 123 7.92 -0.26 16.80
CA SER A 123 6.46 -0.31 16.89
C SER A 123 5.73 -0.58 15.56
N VAL A 124 6.39 -0.48 14.40
CA VAL A 124 5.71 -0.69 13.10
C VAL A 124 5.69 -2.18 12.76
N CYS A 125 4.61 -2.87 13.14
CA CYS A 125 4.43 -4.30 12.89
C CYS A 125 3.68 -4.53 11.57
N MET A 126 4.28 -4.08 10.47
CA MET A 126 3.78 -4.32 9.12
C MET A 126 4.92 -4.75 8.19
N SER A 127 4.63 -5.25 7.00
CA SER A 127 5.62 -5.39 5.93
C SER A 127 4.98 -5.24 4.56
N LEU A 128 5.72 -4.66 3.60
CA LEU A 128 5.32 -4.66 2.19
C LEU A 128 6.20 -5.63 1.43
N LEU A 129 5.58 -6.53 0.68
CA LEU A 129 6.26 -7.57 -0.06
C LEU A 129 5.79 -7.55 -1.51
N PRO A 130 6.71 -7.59 -2.50
CA PRO A 130 6.32 -7.79 -3.88
C PRO A 130 5.69 -9.18 -4.04
N SER A 131 4.66 -9.27 -4.87
CA SER A 131 4.02 -10.53 -5.24
C SER A 131 3.85 -10.62 -6.76
N LYS A 132 3.51 -11.82 -7.26
CA LYS A 132 3.29 -12.04 -8.70
C LYS A 132 2.13 -11.24 -9.28
N GLU A 133 1.24 -10.73 -8.43
CA GLU A 133 0.05 -9.96 -8.85
C GLU A 133 0.16 -8.46 -8.53
N GLY A 134 1.21 -8.04 -7.82
CA GLY A 134 1.38 -6.67 -7.37
C GLY A 134 2.10 -6.65 -6.02
N ILE A 135 1.40 -6.22 -4.96
CA ILE A 135 1.99 -6.05 -3.62
C ILE A 135 1.11 -6.70 -2.58
N SER A 136 1.77 -7.33 -1.61
CA SER A 136 1.16 -7.84 -0.39
C SER A 136 1.59 -6.96 0.77
N ILE A 137 0.65 -6.58 1.61
CA ILE A 137 0.89 -5.90 2.88
C ILE A 137 0.53 -6.89 3.97
N CYS A 138 1.48 -7.17 4.85
CA CYS A 138 1.25 -7.99 6.02
C CYS A 138 1.14 -7.05 7.22
N VAL A 139 0.11 -7.21 8.04
CA VAL A 139 -0.17 -6.38 9.21
C VAL A 139 -0.30 -7.27 10.43
N GLU A 140 0.50 -7.00 11.46
CA GLU A 140 0.49 -7.68 12.75
C GLU A 140 -0.17 -6.80 13.83
N TYR A 141 -0.07 -5.47 13.76
CA TYR A 141 -0.86 -4.55 14.60
C TYR A 141 -1.41 -3.34 13.84
N VAL A 142 -2.62 -2.91 14.22
CA VAL A 142 -3.43 -1.92 13.49
C VAL A 142 -3.37 -0.54 14.18
N HIS A 143 -2.24 0.16 14.09
CA HIS A 143 -2.07 1.43 14.81
C HIS A 143 -1.56 2.61 13.95
N THR A 144 -0.67 2.39 12.98
CA THR A 144 -0.02 3.48 12.22
C THR A 144 -0.03 3.29 10.70
N PHE A 145 -1.16 3.57 10.04
CA PHE A 145 -1.29 3.41 8.58
C PHE A 145 -0.73 4.55 7.73
N HIS A 146 -0.43 5.72 8.29
CA HIS A 146 -0.03 6.88 7.50
C HIS A 146 1.33 6.68 6.81
N GLU A 147 2.28 6.03 7.48
CA GLU A 147 3.63 5.74 6.95
C GLU A 147 3.56 4.79 5.75
N ILE A 148 2.83 3.67 5.90
CA ILE A 148 2.61 2.74 4.79
C ILE A 148 1.78 3.37 3.66
N THR A 149 0.85 4.26 3.99
CA THR A 149 0.09 5.01 2.98
C THR A 149 1.03 5.85 2.13
N GLU A 150 1.94 6.60 2.74
CA GLU A 150 2.92 7.41 2.00
C GLU A 150 3.76 6.55 1.06
N ALA A 151 4.28 5.42 1.56
CA ALA A 151 5.06 4.48 0.75
C ALA A 151 4.28 3.93 -0.46
N LEU A 152 3.03 3.54 -0.27
CA LEU A 152 2.17 3.03 -1.34
C LEU A 152 1.87 4.10 -2.39
N LEU A 153 1.53 5.32 -1.95
CA LEU A 153 1.23 6.41 -2.87
C LEU A 153 2.45 6.80 -3.70
N GLU A 154 3.65 6.81 -3.11
CA GLU A 154 4.87 7.07 -3.86
C GLU A 154 5.16 5.95 -4.86
N LEU A 155 5.00 4.70 -4.44
CA LEU A 155 5.18 3.55 -5.32
C LEU A 155 4.19 3.53 -6.48
N HIS A 156 2.96 4.00 -6.27
CA HIS A 156 1.98 4.17 -7.33
C HIS A 156 2.44 5.20 -8.37
N LYS A 157 2.95 6.37 -7.94
CA LYS A 157 3.49 7.39 -8.87
C LYS A 157 4.65 6.83 -9.68
N VAL A 158 5.61 6.17 -9.03
CA VAL A 158 6.76 5.58 -9.72
C VAL A 158 6.32 4.52 -10.72
N SER A 159 5.32 3.70 -10.36
CA SER A 159 4.78 2.69 -11.26
C SER A 159 4.13 3.32 -12.50
N ILE A 160 3.37 4.40 -12.34
CA ILE A 160 2.82 5.17 -13.47
C ILE A 160 3.95 5.67 -14.37
N ASP A 161 5.00 6.24 -13.80
CA ASP A 161 6.10 6.82 -14.59
C ASP A 161 6.88 5.75 -15.35
N ILE A 162 7.16 4.59 -14.73
CA ILE A 162 7.77 3.43 -15.41
C ILE A 162 6.90 2.99 -16.59
N ASN A 163 5.59 2.83 -16.38
CA ASN A 163 4.68 2.38 -17.44
C ASN A 163 4.60 3.40 -18.59
N LYS A 164 4.57 4.71 -18.31
CA LYS A 164 4.61 5.75 -19.35
C LYS A 164 5.90 5.70 -20.19
N CYS A 165 7.06 5.51 -19.55
CA CYS A 165 8.32 5.37 -20.27
C CYS A 165 8.30 4.17 -21.22
N LEU A 166 7.69 3.05 -20.80
CA LEU A 166 7.56 1.85 -21.64
C LEU A 166 6.65 2.08 -22.85
N GLU A 167 5.52 2.78 -22.69
CA GLU A 167 4.63 3.13 -23.80
C GLU A 167 5.37 3.98 -24.86
N VAL A 168 6.16 4.96 -24.43
CA VAL A 168 6.97 5.80 -25.34
C VAL A 168 7.97 4.95 -26.12
N LEU A 169 8.72 4.07 -25.43
CA LEU A 169 9.70 3.19 -26.07
C LEU A 169 9.06 2.22 -27.07
N GLN A 170 7.88 1.68 -26.76
CA GLN A 170 7.12 0.82 -27.68
C GLN A 170 6.60 1.58 -28.90
N HIS A 171 6.18 2.84 -28.71
CA HIS A 171 5.78 3.71 -29.82
C HIS A 171 6.95 4.03 -30.75
N GLU A 172 8.13 4.33 -30.22
CA GLU A 172 9.33 4.64 -31.01
C GLU A 172 9.81 3.44 -31.84
N VAL A 173 9.86 2.24 -31.24
CA VAL A 173 10.25 0.99 -31.92
C VAL A 173 9.20 0.54 -32.95
N GLY A 174 7.92 0.85 -32.73
CA GLY A 174 6.83 0.55 -33.67
C GLY A 174 6.81 1.46 -34.91
N SER A 175 7.39 2.67 -34.83
CA SER A 175 7.50 3.60 -35.96
C SER A 175 8.63 3.28 -36.93
N ASP A 176 9.71 2.64 -36.47
CA ASP A 176 10.89 2.35 -37.32
C ASP A 176 10.68 1.16 -38.28
N ASN A 177 9.71 0.28 -38.02
CA ASN A 177 9.41 -0.87 -38.90
C ASN A 177 8.51 -0.54 -40.11
N ARG A 178 8.27 0.74 -40.42
CA ARG A 178 7.41 1.16 -41.55
C ARG A 178 8.14 1.54 -42.84
N LEU A 179 9.47 1.40 -42.92
CA LEU A 179 10.24 1.80 -44.12
C LEU A 179 10.71 0.66 -45.05
N ASP A 180 10.50 -0.62 -44.73
CA ASP A 180 10.99 -1.74 -45.56
C ASP A 180 9.94 -2.40 -46.48
N LYS A 181 8.95 -1.64 -46.96
CA LYS A 181 8.04 -2.12 -48.02
C LYS A 181 7.77 -1.10 -49.12
N VAL A 182 8.81 -0.45 -49.63
CA VAL A 182 8.79 0.12 -50.99
C VAL A 182 10.18 0.02 -51.62
N ALA A 183 10.49 -1.12 -52.25
CA ALA A 183 11.39 -1.22 -53.41
C ALA A 183 11.23 -2.61 -54.05
#